data_AF-A0A383DG71-F1
#
_entry.id   AF-A0A383DG71-F1
#
_cell.length_a   1.000
_cell.length_b   1.000
_cell.length_c   1.000
_cell.angle_alpha   90.00
_cell.angle_beta   90.00
_cell.angle_gamma   90.00
#
_symmetry.space_group_name_H-M   'P 1'
#
loop_
_entity.id
_entity.type
_entity.pdbx_description
1 polymer ?
#
loop_
_entity_poly.entity_id
_entity_poly.type
_entity_poly.pdbx_seq_one_letter_code
_entity_poly.pdbx_strand_id
1 'polypeptide(L)'
;MAQKIELSKTIHLLGEILGLVIKEQEGSLIFNKVEKIRVLSKASRGKGNQRKKNNSFTKLKSAIFKLSAKEALLISRSFSKFLDFSNIAESLFSIHNIHDHNIRKTQETNEIVILEEAIMDVFKNKSLSINQFYEAARKLKIDIVLTAHPTQVKRRTLIQKYANINDILDSFNNLRIFTKQNVT
;
A
#
# COMPACT_ATOMS: atom_id res chain seq x y z
N MET A 1 21.40 5.57 -12.49
CA MET A 1 20.59 5.80 -11.26
C MET A 1 19.34 4.93 -11.32
N ALA A 2 19.09 4.07 -10.33
CA ALA A 2 17.88 3.24 -10.32
C ALA A 2 16.63 4.12 -10.25
N GLN A 3 15.64 3.84 -11.11
CA GLN A 3 14.41 4.62 -11.18
C GLN A 3 13.60 4.40 -9.89
N LYS A 4 13.45 5.46 -9.09
CA LYS A 4 12.74 5.42 -7.81
C LYS A 4 11.27 5.06 -8.03
N ILE A 5 10.78 4.02 -7.36
CA ILE A 5 9.36 3.64 -7.41
C ILE A 5 8.54 4.80 -6.83
N GLU A 6 7.61 5.33 -7.62
CA GLU A 6 6.64 6.31 -7.13
C GLU A 6 5.36 5.59 -6.70
N LEU A 7 5.01 5.67 -5.41
CA LEU A 7 3.80 5.07 -4.86
C LEU A 7 2.54 5.42 -5.67
N SER A 8 2.40 6.69 -6.05
CA SER A 8 1.27 7.17 -6.84
C SER A 8 1.14 6.43 -8.18
N LYS A 9 2.26 6.23 -8.90
CA LYS A 9 2.24 5.54 -10.21
C LYS A 9 1.82 4.08 -10.06
N THR A 10 2.30 3.38 -9.04
CA THR A 10 1.93 1.99 -8.77
C THR A 10 0.45 1.86 -8.39
N ILE A 11 -0.07 2.75 -7.54
CA ILE A 11 -1.50 2.78 -7.18
C ILE A 11 -2.36 3.07 -8.42
N HIS A 12 -1.94 4.00 -9.27
CA HIS A 12 -2.65 4.33 -10.50
C HIS A 12 -2.71 3.14 -11.46
N LEU A 13 -1.58 2.47 -11.70
CA LEU A 13 -1.51 1.27 -12.55
C LEU A 13 -2.45 0.16 -12.05
N LEU A 14 -2.38 -0.18 -10.76
CA LEU A 14 -3.25 -1.21 -10.19
C LEU A 14 -4.73 -0.82 -10.22
N GLY A 15 -5.02 0.47 -10.06
CA GLY A 15 -6.37 1.02 -10.20
C GLY A 15 -6.91 0.92 -11.64
N GLU A 16 -6.08 1.20 -12.65
CA GLU A 16 -6.44 1.07 -14.06
C GLU A 16 -6.71 -0.39 -14.43
N ILE A 17 -5.83 -1.32 -14.01
CA ILE A 17 -6.02 -2.75 -14.23
C ILE A 17 -7.33 -3.22 -13.57
N LEU A 18 -7.59 -2.82 -12.32
CA LEU A 18 -8.85 -3.15 -11.66
C LEU A 18 -10.06 -2.58 -12.42
N GLY A 19 -9.95 -1.36 -12.93
CA GLY A 19 -10.99 -0.73 -13.74
C GLY A 19 -11.30 -1.50 -15.02
N LEU A 20 -10.27 -1.97 -15.72
CA LEU A 20 -10.41 -2.82 -16.91
C LEU A 20 -11.14 -4.12 -16.57
N VAL A 21 -10.74 -4.80 -15.49
CA VAL A 21 -11.38 -6.05 -15.03
C VAL A 21 -12.84 -5.83 -14.64
N ILE A 22 -13.17 -4.75 -13.93
CA ILE A 22 -14.56 -4.42 -13.57
C ILE A 22 -15.39 -4.19 -14.83
N LYS A 23 -14.83 -3.46 -15.80
CA LYS A 23 -15.52 -3.16 -17.06
C LYS A 23 -15.75 -4.41 -17.90
N GLU A 24 -14.80 -5.34 -17.91
CA GLU A 24 -14.90 -6.63 -18.60
C GLU A 24 -15.94 -7.56 -17.94
N GLN A 25 -15.91 -7.68 -16.61
CA GLN A 25 -16.74 -8.64 -15.89
C GLN A 25 -18.18 -8.16 -15.63
N GLU A 26 -18.36 -6.89 -15.29
CA GLU A 26 -19.64 -6.33 -14.83
C GLU A 26 -20.18 -5.22 -15.76
N GLY A 27 -19.41 -4.88 -16.80
CA GLY A 27 -19.79 -3.90 -17.81
C GLY A 27 -19.52 -2.44 -17.43
N SER A 28 -19.64 -1.57 -18.43
CA SER A 28 -19.36 -0.13 -18.29
C SER A 28 -20.28 0.58 -17.29
N LEU A 29 -21.50 0.09 -17.07
CA LEU A 29 -22.46 0.69 -16.13
C LEU A 29 -21.97 0.62 -14.68
N ILE A 30 -21.50 -0.55 -14.25
CA ILE A 30 -20.96 -0.74 -12.89
C ILE A 30 -19.64 0.03 -12.74
N PHE A 31 -18.74 -0.08 -13.72
CA PHE A 31 -17.50 0.68 -13.75
C PHE A 31 -17.75 2.19 -13.56
N ASN A 32 -18.69 2.77 -14.32
CA ASN A 32 -19.03 4.19 -14.22
C ASN A 32 -19.58 4.57 -12.83
N LYS A 33 -20.35 3.68 -12.19
CA LYS A 33 -20.83 3.91 -10.82
C LYS A 33 -19.68 3.89 -9.80
N VAL A 34 -18.75 2.93 -9.91
CA VAL A 34 -17.54 2.87 -9.07
C VAL A 34 -16.72 4.16 -9.22
N GLU A 35 -16.43 4.57 -10.47
CA GLU A 35 -15.65 5.78 -10.74
C GLU A 35 -16.35 7.05 -10.25
N LYS A 36 -17.67 7.16 -10.44
CA LYS A 36 -18.45 8.27 -9.91
C LYS A 36 -18.33 8.37 -8.39
N ILE A 37 -18.43 7.26 -7.67
CA ILE A 37 -18.28 7.23 -6.20
C ILE A 37 -16.86 7.60 -5.80
N ARG A 38 -15.84 7.09 -6.51
CA ARG A 38 -14.42 7.40 -6.27
C ARG A 38 -14.13 8.90 -6.40
N VAL A 39 -14.59 9.51 -7.50
CA VAL A 39 -14.39 10.95 -7.77
C VAL A 39 -15.11 11.81 -6.74
N LEU A 40 -16.37 11.48 -6.39
CA LEU A 40 -17.13 12.21 -5.39
C LEU A 40 -16.51 12.09 -3.99
N SER A 41 -16.01 10.91 -3.63
CA SER A 41 -15.27 10.68 -2.39
C SER A 41 -14.02 11.54 -2.32
N LYS A 42 -13.19 11.54 -3.37
CA LYS A 42 -12.00 12.39 -3.46
C LYS A 42 -12.36 13.89 -3.37
N ALA A 43 -13.40 14.33 -4.07
CA ALA A 43 -13.83 15.73 -4.07
C ALA A 43 -14.40 16.18 -2.70
N SER A 44 -15.02 15.27 -1.94
CA SER A 44 -15.53 15.57 -0.60
C SER A 44 -14.42 15.81 0.43
N ARG A 45 -13.26 15.18 0.24
CA ARG A 45 -12.08 15.30 1.12
C ARG A 45 -10.96 16.20 0.56
N GLY A 46 -11.08 16.64 -0.68
CA GLY A 46 -10.03 17.37 -1.41
C GLY A 46 -9.78 18.80 -0.92
N LYS A 47 -8.90 19.53 -1.60
CA LYS A 47 -8.64 20.95 -1.33
C LYS A 47 -9.74 21.81 -1.99
N GLY A 48 -10.35 22.72 -1.24
CA GLY A 48 -11.46 23.57 -1.72
C GLY A 48 -12.33 24.13 -0.59
N ASN A 49 -13.21 25.07 -0.91
CA ASN A 49 -14.10 25.67 0.11
C ASN A 49 -15.10 24.63 0.67
N GLN A 50 -15.57 24.89 1.90
CA GLN A 50 -16.46 23.97 2.62
C GLN A 50 -17.78 23.69 1.89
N ARG A 51 -18.35 24.69 1.19
CA ARG A 51 -19.59 24.52 0.41
C ARG A 51 -19.40 23.51 -0.73
N LYS A 52 -18.26 23.56 -1.44
CA LYS A 52 -17.94 22.60 -2.52
C LYS A 52 -17.77 21.17 -1.96
N LYS A 53 -17.09 21.02 -0.82
CA LYS A 53 -16.94 19.73 -0.12
C LYS A 53 -18.29 19.15 0.28
N ASN A 54 -19.12 19.96 0.94
CA ASN A 54 -20.45 19.56 1.39
C ASN A 54 -21.34 19.15 0.20
N ASN A 55 -21.31 19.90 -0.91
CA ASN A 55 -22.05 19.53 -2.11
C ASN A 55 -21.60 18.18 -2.70
N SER A 56 -20.29 17.95 -2.79
CA SER A 56 -19.73 16.66 -3.23
C SER A 56 -20.14 15.52 -2.30
N PHE A 57 -20.14 15.76 -0.98
CA PHE A 57 -20.59 14.78 0.00
C PHE A 57 -22.08 14.46 -0.11
N THR A 58 -22.95 15.47 -0.32
CA THR A 58 -24.38 15.26 -0.56
C THR A 58 -24.62 14.45 -1.84
N LYS A 59 -23.87 14.74 -2.91
CA LYS A 59 -23.92 13.96 -4.16
C LYS A 59 -23.45 12.53 -3.97
N LEU A 60 -22.38 12.32 -3.19
CA LEU A 60 -21.90 10.98 -2.83
C LEU A 60 -22.97 10.19 -2.08
N LYS A 61 -23.57 10.80 -1.04
CA LYS A 61 -24.66 10.22 -0.26
C LYS A 61 -25.82 9.80 -1.16
N SER A 62 -26.29 10.71 -2.02
CA SER A 62 -27.35 10.42 -2.99
C SER A 62 -26.98 9.29 -3.96
N ALA A 63 -25.73 9.24 -4.45
CA ALA A 63 -25.28 8.17 -5.33
C ALA A 63 -25.31 6.80 -4.65
N ILE A 64 -24.93 6.73 -3.37
CA ILE A 64 -24.95 5.49 -2.58
C ILE A 64 -26.40 5.04 -2.30
N PHE A 65 -27.29 5.96 -1.90
CA PHE A 65 -28.69 5.62 -1.61
C PHE A 65 -29.49 5.13 -2.83
N LYS A 66 -29.03 5.43 -4.04
CA LYS A 66 -29.68 4.99 -5.29
C LYS A 66 -29.18 3.63 -5.78
N LEU A 67 -28.22 3.00 -5.10
CA LEU A 67 -27.70 1.70 -5.48
C LEU A 67 -28.71 0.61 -5.14
N SER A 68 -28.90 -0.34 -6.04
CA SER A 68 -29.55 -1.60 -5.68
C SER A 68 -28.65 -2.43 -4.76
N ALA A 69 -29.21 -3.41 -4.06
CA ALA A 69 -28.43 -4.31 -3.20
C ALA A 69 -27.30 -5.02 -3.98
N LYS A 70 -27.56 -5.46 -5.21
CA LYS A 70 -26.56 -6.08 -6.09
C LYS A 70 -25.43 -5.10 -6.43
N GLU A 71 -25.78 -3.86 -6.77
CA GLU A 71 -24.79 -2.83 -7.10
C GLU A 71 -23.95 -2.45 -5.89
N ALA A 72 -24.57 -2.30 -4.72
CA ALA A 72 -23.88 -2.00 -3.47
C ALA A 72 -22.84 -3.08 -3.14
N LEU A 73 -23.17 -4.35 -3.34
CA LEU A 73 -22.23 -5.47 -3.15
C LEU A 73 -21.03 -5.38 -4.11
N LEU A 74 -21.28 -5.17 -5.41
CA LEU A 74 -20.22 -5.08 -6.42
C LEU A 74 -19.30 -3.87 -6.19
N ILE A 75 -19.89 -2.72 -5.86
CA ILE A 75 -19.15 -1.49 -5.56
C ILE A 75 -18.32 -1.67 -4.30
N SER A 76 -18.89 -2.23 -3.22
CA SER A 76 -18.17 -2.51 -1.98
C SER A 76 -16.96 -3.42 -2.24
N ARG A 77 -17.16 -4.52 -2.98
CA ARG A 77 -16.07 -5.45 -3.36
C ARG A 77 -14.98 -4.75 -4.18
N SER A 78 -15.36 -3.87 -5.11
CA SER A 78 -14.42 -3.10 -5.93
C SER A 78 -13.53 -2.20 -5.05
N PHE A 79 -14.13 -1.47 -4.10
CA PHE A 79 -13.35 -0.63 -3.17
C PHE A 79 -12.49 -1.47 -2.21
N SER A 80 -12.95 -2.63 -1.76
CA SER A 80 -12.11 -3.55 -0.97
C SER A 80 -10.88 -4.00 -1.75
N LYS A 81 -11.02 -4.33 -3.05
CA LYS A 81 -9.88 -4.70 -3.90
C LYS A 81 -8.95 -3.54 -4.20
N PHE A 82 -9.49 -2.35 -4.40
CA PHE A 82 -8.66 -1.15 -4.52
C PHE A 82 -7.83 -0.91 -3.24
N LEU A 83 -8.42 -1.10 -2.06
CA LEU A 83 -7.70 -0.97 -0.79
C LEU A 83 -6.60 -2.02 -0.64
N ASP A 84 -6.90 -3.28 -0.97
CA ASP A 84 -5.90 -4.36 -0.97
C ASP A 84 -4.70 -4.02 -1.88
N PHE A 85 -4.96 -3.48 -3.07
CA PHE A 85 -3.92 -3.06 -4.02
C PHE A 85 -3.14 -1.82 -3.57
N SER A 86 -3.80 -0.87 -2.92
CA SER A 86 -3.12 0.28 -2.30
C SER A 86 -2.14 -0.18 -1.22
N ASN A 87 -2.56 -1.13 -0.37
CA ASN A 87 -1.70 -1.67 0.68
C ASN A 87 -0.49 -2.44 0.10
N ILE A 88 -0.69 -3.18 -0.99
CA ILE A 88 0.41 -3.84 -1.72
C ILE A 88 1.40 -2.81 -2.26
N ALA A 89 0.91 -1.77 -2.94
CA ALA A 89 1.76 -0.72 -3.51
C ALA A 89 2.56 0.01 -2.42
N GLU A 90 1.93 0.30 -1.29
CA GLU A 90 2.57 0.94 -0.13
C GLU A 90 3.63 0.03 0.50
N SER A 91 3.34 -1.25 0.69
CA SER A 91 4.31 -2.22 1.20
C SER A 91 5.54 -2.32 0.30
N LEU A 92 5.34 -2.41 -1.02
CA LEU A 92 6.44 -2.47 -1.98
C LEU A 92 7.26 -1.17 -1.99
N PHE A 93 6.59 -0.02 -1.96
CA PHE A 93 7.24 1.28 -1.86
C PHE A 93 8.09 1.39 -0.58
N SER A 94 7.58 0.94 0.57
CA SER A 94 8.30 0.97 1.84
C SER A 94 9.56 0.10 1.81
N ILE A 95 9.50 -1.09 1.21
CA ILE A 95 10.67 -1.99 1.05
C ILE A 95 11.74 -1.34 0.16
N HIS A 96 11.35 -0.79 -1.00
CA HIS A 96 12.30 -0.18 -1.93
C HIS A 96 12.93 1.11 -1.42
N ASN A 97 12.22 1.85 -0.58
CA ASN A 97 12.72 3.10 0.01
C ASN A 97 13.30 2.90 1.42
N ILE A 98 13.49 1.66 1.86
CA ILE A 98 13.98 1.34 3.20
C ILE A 98 15.31 2.03 3.51
N HIS A 99 16.17 2.25 2.51
CA HIS A 99 17.48 2.92 2.63
C HIS A 99 17.43 4.45 2.51
N ASP A 100 16.29 5.05 2.11
CA ASP A 100 16.15 6.51 2.03
C ASP A 100 15.82 7.12 3.40
N HIS A 101 16.84 7.65 4.09
CA HIS A 101 16.71 8.28 5.41
C HIS A 101 15.67 9.41 5.47
N ASN A 102 15.46 10.14 4.37
CA ASN A 102 14.48 11.24 4.35
C ASN A 102 13.05 10.70 4.35
N ILE A 103 12.82 9.55 3.70
CA ILE A 103 11.52 8.88 3.71
C ILE A 103 11.25 8.25 5.09
N ARG A 104 12.25 7.62 5.72
CA ARG A 104 12.12 7.04 7.07
C ARG A 104 11.66 8.06 8.12
N LYS A 105 12.25 9.26 8.14
CA LYS A 105 11.88 10.33 9.10
C LYS A 105 10.45 10.86 8.96
N THR A 106 9.84 10.71 7.79
CA THR A 106 8.45 11.16 7.57
C THR A 106 7.40 10.13 7.99
N GLN A 107 7.80 8.88 8.24
CA GLN A 107 6.91 7.81 8.71
C GLN A 107 6.90 7.79 10.24
N GLU A 108 6.24 8.77 10.86
CA GLU A 108 6.19 9.00 12.33
C GLU A 108 5.74 7.78 13.18
N THR A 109 5.22 6.71 12.57
CA THR A 109 4.66 5.54 13.29
C THR A 109 5.28 4.18 12.91
N ASN A 110 6.11 4.11 11.87
CA ASN A 110 6.73 2.87 11.39
C ASN A 110 8.15 3.17 10.89
N GLU A 111 9.04 3.64 11.77
CA GLU A 111 10.45 3.69 11.42
C GLU A 111 10.92 2.26 11.14
N ILE A 112 11.11 1.94 9.85
CA ILE A 112 11.75 0.70 9.48
C ILE A 112 13.22 0.85 9.87
N VAL A 113 13.58 0.26 11.02
CA VAL A 113 14.94 0.26 11.53
C VAL A 113 15.72 -0.81 10.78
N ILE A 114 16.74 -0.38 10.04
CA ILE A 114 17.71 -1.29 9.45
C ILE A 114 18.58 -1.82 10.60
N LEU A 115 18.65 -3.14 10.75
CA LEU A 115 19.31 -3.78 11.87
C LEU A 115 20.78 -3.36 11.95
N GLU A 116 21.45 -3.27 10.81
CA GLU A 116 22.83 -2.82 10.68
C GLU A 116 23.02 -1.39 11.20
N GLU A 117 22.12 -0.46 10.85
CA GLU A 117 22.17 0.92 11.35
C GLU A 117 21.98 0.98 12.86
N ALA A 118 21.00 0.24 13.39
CA ALA A 118 20.76 0.16 14.83
C ALA A 118 21.96 -0.40 15.60
N ILE A 119 22.60 -1.44 15.07
CA ILE A 119 23.82 -2.01 15.65
C ILE A 119 24.93 -0.95 15.63
N MET A 120 25.15 -0.26 14.51
CA MET A 120 26.15 0.79 14.41
C MET A 120 25.91 1.93 15.41
N ASP A 121 24.66 2.37 15.57
CA ASP A 121 24.32 3.46 16.49
C ASP A 121 24.51 3.06 17.97
N VAL A 122 24.26 1.78 18.31
CA VAL A 122 24.57 1.23 19.64
C VAL A 122 26.08 1.33 19.94
N PHE A 123 26.93 1.07 18.95
CA PHE A 123 28.39 1.16 19.10
C PHE A 123 28.95 2.59 18.98
N LYS A 124 28.24 3.52 18.33
CA LYS A 124 28.65 4.94 18.24
C LYS A 124 28.44 5.71 19.55
N ASN A 125 27.37 5.42 20.28
CA ASN A 125 26.93 6.24 21.42
C ASN A 125 27.31 5.69 22.81
N LYS A 126 28.00 4.53 22.88
CA LYS A 126 28.32 3.88 24.17
C LYS A 126 29.72 3.27 24.19
N SER A 127 30.33 3.26 25.38
CA SER A 127 31.52 2.46 25.74
C SER A 127 31.18 0.96 25.90
N LEU A 128 30.34 0.43 25.01
CA LEU A 128 29.89 -0.96 25.08
C LEU A 128 30.96 -1.88 24.48
N SER A 129 31.41 -2.87 25.23
CA SER A 129 32.34 -3.87 24.68
C SER A 129 31.62 -4.85 23.76
N ILE A 130 32.34 -5.39 22.77
CA ILE A 130 31.84 -6.42 21.86
C ILE A 130 31.32 -7.65 22.64
N ASN A 131 32.02 -8.04 23.70
CA ASN A 131 31.64 -9.18 24.54
C ASN A 131 30.29 -8.96 25.24
N GLN A 132 30.03 -7.74 25.74
CA GLN A 132 28.74 -7.41 26.35
C GLN A 132 27.60 -7.44 25.34
N PHE A 133 27.82 -6.92 24.12
CA PHE A 133 26.83 -7.00 23.04
C PHE A 133 26.54 -8.46 22.66
N TYR A 134 27.58 -9.28 22.48
CA TYR A 134 27.45 -10.70 22.14
C TYR A 134 26.64 -11.47 23.19
N GLU A 135 26.94 -11.27 24.48
CA GLU A 135 26.21 -11.90 25.58
C GLU A 135 24.74 -11.46 25.62
N ALA A 136 24.45 -10.19 25.34
CA ALA A 136 23.08 -9.68 25.27
C ALA A 136 22.32 -10.27 24.07
N ALA A 137 22.93 -10.29 22.89
CA ALA A 137 22.36 -10.87 21.68
C ALA A 137 22.06 -12.37 21.85
N ARG A 138 22.96 -13.12 22.51
CA ARG A 138 22.76 -14.55 22.78
C ARG A 138 21.58 -14.82 23.71
N LYS A 139 21.31 -13.89 24.64
CA LYS A 139 20.19 -13.99 25.60
C LYS A 139 18.87 -13.44 25.04
N LEU A 140 18.90 -12.77 23.89
CA LEU A 140 17.71 -12.20 23.27
C LEU A 140 16.77 -13.33 22.82
N LYS A 141 15.53 -13.28 23.31
CA LYS A 141 14.47 -14.20 22.92
C LYS A 141 13.28 -13.41 22.42
N ILE A 142 12.87 -13.69 21.18
CA ILE A 142 11.71 -13.06 20.54
C ILE A 142 10.69 -14.16 20.27
N ASP A 143 9.59 -14.13 21.00
CA ASP A 143 8.47 -15.05 20.81
C ASP A 143 7.33 -14.30 20.09
N ILE A 144 6.97 -14.77 18.88
CA ILE A 144 5.87 -14.19 18.10
C ILE A 144 4.61 -15.00 18.37
N VAL A 145 3.63 -14.39 19.03
CA VAL A 145 2.31 -14.99 19.26
C VAL A 145 1.34 -14.48 18.20
N LEU A 146 0.99 -15.35 17.26
CA LEU A 146 -0.01 -15.03 16.24
C LEU A 146 -1.41 -15.16 16.85
N THR A 147 -2.15 -14.06 16.88
CA THR A 147 -3.53 -14.03 17.33
C THR A 147 -4.49 -14.03 16.14
N ALA A 148 -5.71 -14.51 16.36
CA ALA A 148 -6.74 -14.45 15.33
C ALA A 148 -7.10 -12.98 15.06
N HIS A 149 -7.19 -12.60 13.78
CA HIS A 149 -7.67 -11.27 13.41
C HIS A 149 -9.20 -11.22 13.57
N PRO A 150 -9.76 -10.32 14.40
CA PRO A 150 -11.16 -10.39 14.84
C PRO A 150 -12.20 -10.20 13.72
N THR A 151 -11.80 -9.67 12.57
CA THR A 151 -12.71 -9.31 11.47
C THR A 151 -12.31 -9.83 10.09
N GLN A 152 -11.18 -10.52 9.93
CA GLN A 152 -10.66 -10.91 8.61
C GLN A 152 -9.94 -12.26 8.64
N VAL A 153 -10.67 -13.33 8.36
CA VAL A 153 -10.04 -14.61 7.97
C VAL A 153 -9.57 -14.47 6.52
N LYS A 154 -8.35 -13.99 6.31
CA LYS A 154 -7.73 -14.02 4.97
C LYS A 154 -7.46 -15.47 4.58
N ARG A 155 -8.17 -15.98 3.57
CA ARG A 155 -7.94 -17.33 3.04
C ARG A 155 -6.49 -17.45 2.54
N ARG A 156 -5.82 -18.57 2.85
CA ARG A 156 -4.45 -18.86 2.39
C ARG A 156 -4.24 -18.65 0.90
N THR A 157 -5.24 -19.01 0.09
CA THR A 157 -5.22 -18.82 -1.37
C THR A 157 -5.16 -17.36 -1.80
N LEU A 158 -5.79 -16.45 -1.05
CA LEU A 158 -5.69 -15.00 -1.30
C LEU A 158 -4.30 -14.48 -0.95
N ILE A 159 -3.72 -14.93 0.16
CA ILE A 159 -2.36 -14.55 0.57
C ILE A 159 -1.36 -14.92 -0.53
N GLN A 160 -1.44 -16.14 -1.07
CA GLN A 160 -0.58 -16.59 -2.17
C GLN A 160 -0.78 -15.75 -3.44
N LYS A 161 -2.02 -15.39 -3.79
CA LYS A 161 -2.27 -14.52 -4.94
C LYS A 161 -1.67 -13.12 -4.75
N TYR A 162 -1.75 -12.57 -3.55
CA TYR A 162 -1.15 -11.27 -3.24
C TYR A 162 0.37 -11.33 -3.24
N ALA A 163 0.98 -12.41 -2.76
CA ALA A 163 2.42 -12.64 -2.89
C ALA A 163 2.86 -12.67 -4.36
N ASN A 164 2.14 -13.41 -5.22
CA ASN A 164 2.46 -13.44 -6.66
C ASN A 164 2.34 -12.05 -7.31
N ILE A 165 1.35 -11.24 -6.92
CA ILE A 165 1.22 -9.87 -7.43
C ILE A 165 2.42 -9.02 -7.00
N ASN A 166 2.88 -9.16 -5.74
CA ASN A 166 4.09 -8.49 -5.28
C ASN A 166 5.30 -8.89 -6.12
N ASP A 167 5.51 -10.18 -6.37
CA ASP A 167 6.66 -10.67 -7.14
C ASP A 167 6.65 -10.14 -8.59
N ILE A 168 5.47 -10.06 -9.21
CA ILE A 168 5.30 -9.48 -10.55
C ILE A 168 5.60 -7.99 -10.53
N LEU A 169 5.09 -7.25 -9.55
CA LEU A 169 5.33 -5.81 -9.43
C LEU A 169 6.80 -5.51 -9.15
N ASP A 170 7.44 -6.30 -8.29
CA ASP A 170 8.86 -6.17 -7.99
C ASP A 170 9.71 -6.45 -9.23
N SER A 171 9.43 -7.54 -9.94
CA SER A 171 10.08 -7.88 -11.22
C SER A 171 9.87 -6.79 -12.28
N PHE A 172 8.65 -6.26 -12.42
CA PHE A 172 8.34 -5.18 -13.36
C PHE A 172 9.11 -3.89 -13.05
N ASN A 173 9.25 -3.55 -11.76
CA ASN A 173 10.05 -2.41 -11.34
C ASN A 173 11.55 -2.66 -11.57
N ASN A 174 12.05 -3.85 -11.27
CA ASN A 174 13.44 -4.25 -11.51
C ASN A 174 13.79 -4.26 -13.01
N LEU A 175 12.87 -4.68 -13.88
CA LEU A 175 13.04 -4.60 -15.35
C LEU A 175 13.11 -3.15 -15.86
N ARG A 176 12.49 -2.18 -15.17
CA ARG A 176 12.64 -0.74 -15.47
C ARG A 176 13.95 -0.14 -14.96
N ILE A 177 14.59 -0.74 -13.95
CA ILE A 177 15.94 -0.37 -13.49
C ILE A 177 16.98 -0.67 -14.59
N PHE A 178 16.76 -1.71 -15.40
CA PHE A 178 17.55 -2.01 -16.60
C PHE A 178 16.99 -1.33 -17.87
N THR A 179 16.73 -0.03 -17.80
CA THR A 179 16.58 0.78 -19.02
C THR A 179 17.98 1.24 -19.48
N LYS A 180 18.20 1.26 -20.80
CA LYS A 180 19.46 1.45 -21.57
C LYS A 180 20.54 2.43 -21.05
N GLN A 181 20.26 3.27 -20.05
CA GLN A 181 21.22 4.19 -19.44
C GLN A 181 22.26 3.53 -18.52
N ASN A 182 22.09 2.27 -18.12
CA ASN A 182 23.07 1.54 -17.29
C ASN A 182 23.79 0.42 -18.05
N VAL A 183 23.76 0.43 -19.39
CA VAL A 183 24.62 -0.42 -20.23
C VAL A 183 25.43 0.47 -21.17
N THR A 184 26.40 1.16 -20.58
CA THR A 184 27.76 1.48 -21.06
C THR A 184 28.40 2.40 -20.03
#